data_AF-A0A0L0C7R2-F1
#
_entry.id   AF-A0A0L0C7R2-F1
#
_cell.length_a   1.000
_cell.length_b   1.000
_cell.length_c   1.000
_cell.angle_alpha   90.00
_cell.angle_beta   90.00
_cell.angle_gamma   90.00
#
_symmetry.space_group_name_H-M   'P 1'
#
loop_
_entity.id
_entity.type
_entity.pdbx_description
1 polymer ?
#
loop_
_entity_poly.entity_id
_entity_poly.type
_entity_poly.pdbx_seq_one_letter_code
_entity_poly.pdbx_strand_id
1 'polypeptide(L)'
;MWQEHPCLYNPRNQLYHNKHSRTKALEKIAKNLQEFIPGIKVNDVKVKISYLRSQYAREIQKQKEFTRSGMGTDDVYVPSVYWYDKLKFLREFIKIRKGKII
;
A
#
# COMPACT_ATOMS: atom_id res chain seq x y z
N MET A 1 -1.10 -1.95 12.45
CA MET A 1 -2.03 -3.01 12.01
C MET A 1 -1.64 -3.68 10.70
N TRP A 2 -1.68 -3.02 9.52
CA TRP A 2 -1.30 -3.71 8.26
C TRP A 2 0.21 -4.00 8.15
N GLN A 3 1.07 -3.04 8.52
CA GLN A 3 2.52 -3.20 8.49
C GLN A 3 3.03 -4.42 9.30
N GLU A 4 2.34 -4.79 10.37
CA GLU A 4 2.65 -5.96 11.23
C GLU A 4 2.42 -7.31 10.53
N HIS A 5 1.83 -7.32 9.34
CA HIS A 5 1.48 -8.53 8.60
C HIS A 5 2.25 -8.60 7.26
N PRO A 6 3.56 -8.90 7.29
CA PRO A 6 4.41 -8.94 6.08
C PRO A 6 3.93 -9.96 5.04
N CYS A 7 3.23 -11.02 5.45
CA CYS A 7 2.60 -11.97 4.54
C CYS A 7 1.59 -11.33 3.58
N LEU A 8 1.08 -10.13 3.87
CA LEU A 8 0.13 -9.41 3.02
C LEU A 8 0.80 -8.57 1.93
N TYR A 9 2.08 -8.20 2.08
CA TYR A 9 2.72 -7.20 1.21
C TYR A 9 4.16 -7.49 0.80
N ASN A 10 4.91 -8.31 1.52
CA ASN A 10 6.32 -8.59 1.27
C ASN A 10 6.47 -9.94 0.56
N PRO A 11 6.83 -9.98 -0.74
CA PRO A 11 7.01 -11.23 -1.50
C PRO A 11 8.15 -12.11 -0.99
N ARG A 12 9.09 -11.54 -0.22
CA ARG A 12 10.19 -12.30 0.41
C ARG A 12 9.77 -12.98 1.70
N ASN A 13 8.59 -12.68 2.25
CA ASN A 13 8.09 -13.36 3.43
C ASN A 13 7.66 -14.78 3.07
N GLN A 14 8.09 -15.78 3.86
CA GLN A 14 7.80 -17.19 3.59
C GLN A 14 6.29 -17.51 3.56
N LEU A 15 5.48 -16.73 4.29
CA LEU A 15 4.03 -16.89 4.35
C LEU A 15 3.30 -16.07 3.27
N TYR A 16 4.02 -15.36 2.39
CA TYR A 16 3.41 -14.48 1.40
C TYR A 16 2.47 -15.21 0.42
N HIS A 17 2.79 -16.46 0.07
CA HIS A 17 1.96 -17.31 -0.78
C HIS A 17 1.03 -18.24 0.02
N ASN A 18 1.16 -18.29 1.35
CA ASN A 18 0.31 -19.13 2.19
C ASN A 18 -1.09 -18.51 2.33
N LYS A 19 -2.07 -19.11 1.65
CA LYS A 19 -3.47 -18.64 1.66
C LYS A 19 -4.03 -18.54 3.08
N HIS A 20 -3.77 -19.54 3.93
CA HIS A 20 -4.30 -19.57 5.30
C HIS A 20 -3.72 -18.45 6.17
N SER A 21 -2.39 -18.27 6.16
CA SER A 21 -1.72 -17.20 6.92
C SER A 21 -2.18 -15.80 6.48
N ARG A 22 -2.41 -15.59 5.19
CA ARG A 22 -2.93 -14.32 4.67
C ARG A 22 -4.37 -14.07 5.13
N THR A 23 -5.24 -15.09 5.05
CA THR A 23 -6.62 -14.98 5.54
C THR A 23 -6.64 -14.61 7.02
N LYS A 24 -5.86 -15.32 7.85
CA LYS A 24 -5.75 -15.04 9.29
C LYS A 24 -5.28 -13.61 9.60
N ALA A 25 -4.34 -13.08 8.81
CA ALA A 25 -3.90 -11.70 8.94
C ALA A 25 -5.00 -10.69 8.58
N LEU A 26 -5.76 -10.95 7.50
CA LEU A 26 -6.90 -10.10 7.11
C LEU A 26 -8.03 -10.14 8.15
N GLU A 27 -8.31 -11.30 8.72
CA GLU A 27 -9.28 -11.47 9.81
C GLU A 27 -8.87 -10.68 11.05
N LYS A 28 -7.58 -10.73 11.43
CA LYS A 28 -7.07 -9.94 12.55
C LYS A 28 -7.23 -8.44 12.31
N ILE A 29 -6.93 -7.96 11.09
CA ILE A 29 -7.18 -6.56 10.71
C ILE A 29 -8.67 -6.24 10.80
N ALA A 30 -9.55 -7.07 10.24
CA ALA A 30 -10.99 -6.85 10.27
C ALA A 30 -11.52 -6.78 11.70
N LYS A 31 -11.11 -7.71 12.57
CA LYS A 31 -11.49 -7.75 13.99
C LYS A 31 -11.11 -6.46 14.71
N ASN A 32 -9.88 -5.99 14.53
CA ASN A 32 -9.44 -4.76 15.17
C ASN A 32 -10.16 -3.50 14.61
N LEU A 33 -10.62 -3.55 13.36
CA LEU A 33 -11.39 -2.45 12.76
C LEU A 33 -12.86 -2.45 13.19
N GLN A 34 -13.40 -3.54 13.74
CA GLN A 34 -14.80 -3.59 14.21
C GLN A 34 -15.10 -2.54 15.29
N GLU A 35 -14.10 -2.20 16.11
CA GLU A 35 -14.24 -1.16 17.15
C GLU A 35 -14.52 0.24 16.56
N PHE A 36 -14.07 0.49 15.32
CA PHE A 36 -14.22 1.78 14.63
C PHE A 36 -15.26 1.74 13.51
N ILE A 37 -15.46 0.57 12.90
CA ILE A 37 -16.33 0.35 11.75
C ILE A 37 -17.12 -0.94 12.01
N PRO A 38 -18.24 -0.86 12.76
CA PRO A 38 -19.08 -2.02 13.02
C PRO A 38 -19.59 -2.67 11.73
N GLY A 39 -19.52 -4.00 11.67
CA GLY A 39 -19.97 -4.78 10.52
C GLY A 39 -18.93 -4.95 9.41
N ILE A 40 -17.71 -4.41 9.57
CA ILE A 40 -16.64 -4.57 8.57
C ILE A 40 -16.26 -6.05 8.36
N LYS A 41 -16.20 -6.48 7.10
CA LYS A 41 -15.86 -7.86 6.74
C LYS A 41 -14.43 -7.94 6.19
N VAL A 42 -13.89 -9.15 6.21
CA VAL A 42 -12.57 -9.48 5.63
C VAL A 42 -12.45 -9.02 4.18
N ASN A 43 -13.54 -9.13 3.40
CA ASN A 43 -13.55 -8.70 2.01
C ASN A 43 -13.40 -7.17 1.87
N ASP A 44 -14.01 -6.39 2.76
CA ASP A 44 -13.92 -4.93 2.76
C ASP A 44 -12.47 -4.49 3.03
N VAL A 45 -11.81 -5.15 4.00
CA VAL A 45 -10.39 -4.95 4.29
C VAL A 45 -9.53 -5.26 3.06
N LYS A 46 -9.79 -6.39 2.38
CA LYS A 46 -9.06 -6.79 1.17
C LYS A 46 -9.21 -5.75 0.05
N VAL A 47 -10.43 -5.28 -0.20
CA VAL A 47 -10.71 -4.22 -1.18
C VAL A 47 -9.98 -2.93 -0.81
N LYS A 48 -10.04 -2.51 0.47
CA LYS A 48 -9.39 -1.30 0.94
C LYS A 48 -7.87 -1.37 0.82
N ILE A 49 -7.27 -2.50 1.17
CA ILE A 49 -5.82 -2.75 0.99
C ILE A 49 -5.45 -2.61 -0.50
N SER A 50 -6.20 -3.25 -1.40
CA SER A 50 -5.94 -3.17 -2.84
C SER A 50 -6.02 -1.73 -3.37
N TYR A 51 -7.05 -0.99 -2.95
CA TYR A 51 -7.22 0.42 -3.28
C TYR A 51 -6.04 1.27 -2.77
N LEU A 52 -5.67 1.14 -1.49
CA LEU A 52 -4.57 1.89 -0.89
C LEU A 52 -3.22 1.58 -1.55
N ARG A 53 -2.94 0.31 -1.88
CA ARG A 53 -1.74 -0.06 -2.66
C ARG A 53 -1.69 0.66 -4.00
N SER A 54 -2.84 0.74 -4.67
CA SER A 54 -2.95 1.37 -5.99
C SER A 54 -2.76 2.89 -5.92
N GLN A 55 -3.37 3.55 -4.93
CA GLN A 55 -3.16 4.98 -4.68
C GLN A 55 -1.70 5.28 -4.32
N TYR A 56 -1.11 4.50 -3.41
CA TYR A 56 0.30 4.69 -3.04
C TYR A 56 1.24 4.49 -4.23
N ALA A 57 0.98 3.52 -5.11
CA ALA A 57 1.77 3.34 -6.33
C ALA A 57 1.70 4.57 -7.27
N ARG A 58 0.53 5.20 -7.39
CA ARG A 58 0.36 6.45 -8.15
C ARG A 58 1.14 7.60 -7.53
N GLU A 59 1.13 7.72 -6.20
CA GLU A 59 1.90 8.76 -5.51
C GLU A 59 3.40 8.59 -5.70
N ILE A 60 3.94 7.36 -5.67
CA ILE A 60 5.35 7.13 -6.00
C ILE A 60 5.61 7.45 -7.49
N GLN A 61 4.68 7.15 -8.39
CA GLN A 61 4.83 7.49 -9.80
C GLN A 61 4.94 9.01 -10.02
N LYS A 62 4.06 9.80 -9.40
CA LYS A 62 4.13 11.26 -9.43
C LYS A 62 5.46 11.79 -8.93
N GLN A 63 5.98 11.26 -7.82
CA GLN A 63 7.32 11.61 -7.32
C GLN A 63 8.40 11.37 -8.36
N LYS A 64 8.38 10.20 -9.01
CA LYS A 64 9.38 9.86 -10.05
C LYS A 64 9.25 10.74 -11.29
N GLU A 65 8.03 11.04 -11.70
CA GLU A 65 7.76 11.90 -12.85
C GLU A 65 8.22 13.33 -12.57
N PHE A 66 7.94 13.86 -11.39
CA PHE A 66 8.40 15.17 -10.92
C PHE A 66 9.94 15.27 -10.95
N THR A 67 10.64 14.28 -10.40
CA THR A 67 12.11 14.23 -10.45
C THR A 67 12.64 14.16 -11.88
N ARG A 68 11.93 13.47 -12.78
CA ARG A 68 12.35 13.30 -14.19
C ARG A 68 12.12 14.56 -15.03
N SER A 69 11.09 15.36 -14.74
CA SER A 69 10.75 16.55 -15.53
C SER A 69 11.69 17.74 -15.32
N GLY A 70 12.70 17.63 -14.44
CA GLY A 70 13.73 18.67 -14.27
C GLY A 70 13.20 20.00 -13.74
N MET A 71 12.05 20.00 -13.07
CA MET A 71 11.64 21.12 -12.23
C MET A 71 12.72 21.27 -11.15
N GLY A 72 13.20 22.51 -10.92
CA GLY A 72 14.47 22.83 -10.26
C GLY A 72 14.78 22.02 -9.00
N THR A 73 16.08 21.87 -8.70
CA THR A 73 16.63 21.03 -7.62
C THR A 73 16.05 21.26 -6.22
N ASP A 74 15.28 22.33 -6.03
CA ASP A 74 14.67 22.74 -4.76
C ASP A 74 13.21 22.31 -4.60
N ASP A 75 12.50 21.93 -5.66
CA ASP A 75 11.13 21.44 -5.54
C ASP A 75 11.12 19.91 -5.40
N VAL A 76 10.58 19.42 -4.28
CA VAL A 76 10.33 17.99 -4.07
C VAL A 76 8.82 17.79 -4.02
N TYR A 77 8.28 16.89 -4.84
CA TYR A 77 6.87 16.51 -4.72
C TYR A 77 6.62 15.78 -3.39
N VAL A 78 5.97 16.50 -2.46
CA VAL A 78 5.54 15.98 -1.16
C VAL A 78 4.04 15.66 -1.24
N PRO A 79 3.64 14.38 -1.14
CA PRO A 79 2.23 14.00 -1.09
C PRO A 79 1.56 14.62 0.13
N SER A 80 0.47 15.38 -0.07
CA SER A 80 -0.29 16.04 1.00
C SER A 80 -1.25 15.10 1.75
N VAL A 81 -1.35 13.84 1.33
CA VAL A 81 -2.31 12.88 1.89
C VAL A 81 -1.79 12.24 3.19
N TYR A 82 -2.54 12.40 4.28
CA TYR A 82 -2.14 11.97 5.63
C TYR A 82 -1.75 10.48 5.75
N TRP A 83 -2.31 9.61 4.90
CA TRP A 83 -2.04 8.18 4.91
C TRP A 83 -0.73 7.81 4.21
N TYR A 84 -0.12 8.73 3.46
CA TYR A 84 1.09 8.45 2.68
C TYR A 84 2.22 7.91 3.55
N ASP A 85 2.50 8.60 4.66
CA ASP A 85 3.54 8.22 5.61
C ASP A 85 3.27 6.87 6.26
N LYS A 86 1.99 6.58 6.55
CA LYS A 86 1.57 5.30 7.12
C LYS A 86 1.76 4.13 6.15
N LEU A 87 1.92 4.39 4.85
CA LEU A 87 2.14 3.38 3.82
C LEU A 87 3.59 3.30 3.31
N LYS A 88 4.53 4.07 3.90
CA LYS A 88 5.96 4.06 3.52
C LYS A 88 6.59 2.67 3.54
N PHE A 89 6.15 1.78 4.42
CA PHE A 89 6.62 0.38 4.49
C PHE A 89 6.34 -0.43 3.21
N LEU A 90 5.44 0.03 2.34
CA LEU A 90 5.13 -0.64 1.06
C LEU A 90 6.09 -0.28 -0.07
N ARG A 91 6.89 0.79 0.09
CA ARG A 91 7.72 1.37 -0.97
C ARG A 91 8.61 0.34 -1.67
N GLU A 92 9.25 -0.53 -0.90
CA GLU A 92 10.16 -1.55 -1.42
C GLU A 92 9.43 -2.69 -2.16
N PHE A 93 8.12 -2.84 -1.93
CA PHE A 93 7.32 -3.95 -2.42
C PHE A 93 6.31 -3.55 -3.51
N ILE A 94 6.32 -2.27 -3.91
CA ILE A 94 5.45 -1.76 -4.97
C ILE A 94 6.24 -1.64 -6.27
N LYS A 95 5.79 -2.41 -7.26
CA LYS A 95 6.28 -2.31 -8.64
C LYS A 95 5.48 -1.25 -9.36
N ILE A 96 6.11 -0.14 -9.69
CA ILE A 96 5.53 0.88 -10.57
C ILE A 96 5.68 0.35 -11.99
N ARG A 97 4.57 0.10 -12.68
CA ARG A 97 4.62 -0.24 -14.10
C ARG A 97 5.10 1.00 -14.85
N LYS A 98 6.18 0.87 -15.64
CA LYS A 98 6.50 1.89 -16.65
C LYS A 98 5.29 1.97 -17.58
N GLY A 99 4.64 3.14 -17.65
CA GLY A 99 3.68 3.38 -18.72
C GLY A 99 4.40 3.16 -20.05
N LYS A 100 3.82 2.36 -20.95
CA LYS A 100 4.22 2.43 -22.36
C LYS A 100 4.00 3.89 -22.77
N ILE A 101 5.08 4.58 -23.11
CA ILE A 101 4.98 5.71 -24.02
C ILE A 101 4.48 5.07 -25.32
N ILE A 102 3.41 5.64 -25.85
CA ILE A 102 2.54 5.13 -26.92
C ILE A 102 3.38 4.60 -28.09
#